data_AF-A0A5K1VHC4-F1
#
_entry.id   AF-A0A5K1VHC4-F1
#
_cell.length_a   1.000
_cell.length_b   1.000
_cell.length_c   1.000
_cell.angle_alpha   90.00
_cell.angle_beta   90.00
_cell.angle_gamma   90.00
#
_symmetry.space_group_name_H-M   'P 1'
#
loop_
_entity.id
_entity.type
_entity.pdbx_description
1 polymer ?
#
loop_
_entity_poly.entity_id
_entity_poly.type
_entity_poly.pdbx_seq_one_letter_code
_entity_poly.pdbx_strand_id
1 'polypeptide(L)'
;MELEQQQQQQQHLIVNGVDESGNKKMIEGDYYLILPSEQNAVYPPCGIIGGLKDTLFFILTCLQYLIHNPMQSIIVGLTHPLCVAILLTITTGYFSGVVICFSQENQRIFYRFHPDIKYQQFILDDIGFTLMPFVDIVQFADIYLGAIIIICLVFRFFITKYRLIILRRYFTLMGVLFAIRLVCVYLTILPDPSRVETTVNSNPFLEGFYIMTGLHFSTVDKLFSGHTMSITLIALFWSHYSGRVPIIDFNPFNWKWVTSYGYPLKITLTSLYVWVYVMIGWCLFVMLRRHYSVDVFLGVIICVVVFEWYHSYILTSCTRKNTLNAFIMWMEQDAPDIPHEMYYFKQEIPLESLQIN
;
A
#
# COMPACT_ATOMS: atom_id res chain seq x y z
N MET A 1 30.12 4.59 -24.25
CA MET A 1 29.94 6.00 -23.84
C MET A 1 28.50 6.46 -24.11
N GLU A 2 27.52 5.56 -24.00
CA GLU A 2 26.12 5.78 -24.42
C GLU A 2 25.14 4.96 -23.56
N LEU A 3 25.49 4.67 -22.29
CA LEU A 3 24.68 3.80 -21.44
C LEU A 3 24.31 4.38 -20.07
N GLU A 4 24.36 5.70 -19.92
CA GLU A 4 23.87 6.40 -18.72
C GLU A 4 23.03 7.62 -19.09
N GLN A 5 21.95 7.40 -19.84
CA GLN A 5 20.84 8.35 -19.82
C GLN A 5 20.07 8.17 -18.51
N GLN A 6 20.61 8.79 -17.45
CA GLN A 6 19.88 9.01 -16.20
C GLN A 6 18.63 9.84 -16.52
N GLN A 7 17.48 9.46 -15.95
CA GLN A 7 16.21 10.17 -16.09
C GLN A 7 16.35 11.58 -15.49
N GLN A 8 16.75 12.53 -16.32
CA GLN A 8 16.83 13.94 -15.98
C GLN A 8 15.49 14.60 -16.30
N GLN A 9 14.72 14.96 -15.27
CA GLN A 9 13.60 15.88 -15.45
C GLN A 9 14.14 17.30 -15.34
N GLN A 10 14.13 18.02 -16.47
CA GLN A 10 14.43 19.44 -16.52
C GLN A 10 13.22 20.21 -16.00
N GLN A 11 13.41 21.02 -14.97
CA GLN A 11 12.37 21.92 -14.46
C GLN A 11 12.94 23.33 -14.35
N HIS A 12 12.27 24.30 -14.98
CA HIS A 12 12.56 25.71 -14.79
C HIS A 12 12.05 26.12 -13.41
N LEU A 13 12.97 26.40 -12.48
CA LEU A 13 12.65 26.74 -11.09
C LEU A 13 13.28 28.08 -10.72
N ILE A 14 12.57 28.84 -9.89
CA ILE A 14 13.10 30.04 -9.26
C ILE A 14 13.50 29.64 -7.84
N VAL A 15 14.80 29.56 -7.56
CA VAL A 15 15.33 29.11 -6.27
C VAL A 15 15.93 30.29 -5.52
N ASN A 16 15.60 30.41 -4.23
CA ASN A 16 16.29 31.36 -3.35
C ASN A 16 17.63 30.74 -2.92
N GLY A 17 18.72 31.21 -3.52
CA GLY A 17 20.09 30.80 -3.17
C GLY A 17 20.75 31.79 -2.22
N VAL A 18 21.84 31.35 -1.60
CA VAL A 18 22.74 32.19 -0.81
C VAL A 18 24.06 32.23 -1.56
N ASP A 19 24.59 33.42 -1.85
CA ASP A 19 25.91 33.55 -2.49
C ASP A 19 27.04 33.16 -1.53
N GLU A 20 28.27 33.01 -2.03
CA GLU A 20 29.46 32.73 -1.22
C GLU A 20 29.76 33.81 -0.16
N SER A 21 29.02 34.94 -0.20
CA SER A 21 29.08 36.07 0.73
C SER A 21 27.97 36.05 1.79
N GLY A 22 27.09 35.04 1.79
CA GLY A 22 25.98 34.93 2.74
C GLY A 22 24.72 35.74 2.38
N ASN A 23 24.67 36.39 1.21
CA ASN A 23 23.54 37.19 0.78
C ASN A 23 22.52 36.34 0.02
N LYS A 24 21.25 36.45 0.41
CA LYS A 24 20.13 35.81 -0.31
C LYS A 24 19.95 36.47 -1.67
N LYS A 25 20.17 35.72 -2.75
CA LYS A 25 19.84 36.12 -4.13
C LYS A 25 18.81 35.17 -4.71
N MET A 26 17.84 35.73 -5.43
CA MET A 26 17.01 34.94 -6.34
C MET A 26 17.89 34.49 -7.50
N ILE A 27 18.01 33.18 -7.66
CA ILE A 27 18.73 32.57 -8.76
C ILE A 27 17.68 31.90 -9.65
N GLU A 28 17.58 32.40 -10.87
CA GLU A 28 16.70 31.87 -11.92
C GLU A 28 17.55 31.03 -12.87
N GLY A 29 17.12 29.79 -13.14
CA GLY A 29 17.85 28.89 -14.01
C GLY A 29 17.14 27.56 -14.25
N ASP A 30 17.59 26.85 -15.29
CA ASP A 30 17.19 25.47 -15.55
C ASP A 30 17.96 24.55 -14.61
N TYR A 31 17.23 23.81 -13.78
CA TYR A 31 17.80 22.87 -12.83
C TYR A 31 17.42 21.43 -13.19
N TYR A 32 18.37 20.51 -13.00
CA TYR A 32 18.14 19.08 -13.15
C TYR A 32 17.91 18.44 -11.78
N LEU A 33 16.80 17.71 -11.62
CA LEU A 33 16.57 16.86 -10.46
C LEU A 33 17.32 15.54 -10.67
N ILE A 34 18.37 15.30 -9.87
CA ILE A 34 19.03 13.99 -9.82
C ILE A 34 18.28 13.14 -8.77
N LEU A 35 17.48 12.20 -9.25
CA LEU A 35 16.91 11.15 -8.39
C LEU A 35 18.04 10.23 -7.92
N PRO A 36 18.02 9.73 -6.67
CA PRO A 36 19.04 8.82 -6.18
C PRO A 36 19.11 7.58 -7.10
N SER A 37 20.31 7.25 -7.55
CA SER A 37 20.58 6.05 -8.35
C SER A 37 19.98 4.83 -7.66
N GLU A 38 19.25 3.99 -8.42
CA GLU A 38 18.71 2.70 -7.93
C GLU A 38 19.76 1.85 -7.22
N GLN A 39 21.06 2.04 -7.52
CA GLN A 39 22.17 1.31 -6.92
C GLN A 39 22.38 1.62 -5.41
N ASN A 40 21.96 2.78 -4.92
CA ASN A 40 22.21 3.19 -3.53
C ASN A 40 21.29 2.49 -2.51
N ALA A 41 20.24 1.79 -2.97
CA ALA A 41 19.22 1.15 -2.12
C ALA A 41 19.09 -0.37 -2.33
N VAL A 42 20.06 -1.00 -3.00
CA VAL A 42 20.09 -2.47 -3.16
C VAL A 42 20.91 -3.09 -2.04
N TYR A 43 20.24 -3.78 -1.13
CA TYR A 43 20.93 -4.50 -0.06
C TYR A 43 21.34 -5.90 -0.54
N PRO A 44 22.54 -6.38 -0.19
CA PRO A 44 22.92 -7.77 -0.45
C PRO A 44 21.97 -8.72 0.29
N PRO A 45 21.72 -9.93 -0.23
CA PRO A 45 20.90 -10.92 0.46
C PRO A 45 21.49 -11.19 1.85
N CYS A 46 20.72 -10.93 2.90
CA CYS A 46 21.20 -11.21 4.26
C CYS A 46 20.93 -12.66 4.71
N GLY A 47 20.28 -13.47 3.85
CA GLY A 47 19.80 -14.81 4.21
C GLY A 47 18.80 -14.80 5.37
N ILE A 48 18.15 -15.93 5.63
CA ILE A 48 17.11 -16.03 6.67
C ILE A 48 17.73 -15.86 8.08
N ILE A 49 18.90 -16.48 8.31
CA ILE A 49 19.57 -16.48 9.61
C ILE A 49 20.16 -15.09 9.94
N GLY A 50 20.70 -14.39 8.95
CA GLY A 50 21.23 -13.03 9.15
C GLY A 50 20.11 -12.04 9.48
N GLY A 51 19.01 -12.07 8.72
CA GLY A 51 17.84 -11.23 8.99
C GLY A 51 17.24 -11.45 10.39
N LEU A 52 17.13 -12.70 10.83
CA LEU A 52 16.65 -13.03 12.18
C LEU A 52 17.58 -12.50 13.28
N LYS A 53 18.90 -12.63 13.12
CA LYS A 53 19.87 -12.09 14.07
C LYS A 53 19.78 -10.56 14.17
N ASP A 54 19.69 -9.88 13.03
CA ASP A 54 19.54 -8.43 12.98
C ASP A 54 18.23 -7.95 13.63
N THR A 55 17.16 -8.73 13.50
CA THR A 55 15.87 -8.43 14.15
C THR A 55 15.93 -8.66 15.65
N LEU A 56 16.53 -9.77 16.10
CA LEU A 56 16.69 -10.04 17.52
C LEU A 56 17.59 -9.00 18.20
N PHE A 57 18.70 -8.63 17.57
CA PHE A 57 19.58 -7.58 18.07
C PHE A 57 18.84 -6.25 18.22
N PHE A 58 18.09 -5.83 17.20
CA PHE A 58 17.28 -4.61 17.26
C PHE A 58 16.23 -4.64 18.39
N ILE A 59 15.50 -5.75 18.54
CA ILE A 59 14.51 -5.90 19.62
C ILE A 59 15.20 -5.78 20.99
N LEU A 60 16.35 -6.41 21.16
CA LEU A 60 17.13 -6.31 22.40
C LEU A 60 17.60 -4.88 22.66
N THR A 61 18.08 -4.16 21.64
CA THR A 61 18.47 -2.75 21.77
C THR A 61 17.28 -1.87 22.15
N CYS A 62 16.13 -2.04 21.51
CA CYS A 62 14.91 -1.31 21.86
C CYS A 62 14.46 -1.61 23.31
N LEU A 63 14.56 -2.87 23.74
CA LEU A 63 14.19 -3.28 25.09
C LEU A 63 15.16 -2.72 26.14
N GLN A 64 16.46 -2.71 25.85
CA GLN A 64 17.47 -2.05 26.69
C GLN A 64 17.21 -0.54 26.82
N TYR A 65 16.88 0.12 25.71
CA TYR A 65 16.56 1.55 25.70
C TYR A 65 15.28 1.85 26.49
N LEU A 66 14.25 0.99 26.37
CA LEU A 66 13.01 1.07 27.12
C LEU A 66 13.23 0.93 28.64
N ILE A 67 14.12 0.03 29.05
CA ILE A 67 14.47 -0.15 30.48
C ILE A 67 15.21 1.09 31.02
N HIS A 68 16.14 1.65 30.25
CA HIS A 68 16.98 2.75 30.72
C HIS A 68 16.22 4.09 30.76
N ASN A 69 15.35 4.36 29.77
CA ASN A 69 14.61 5.63 29.67
C ASN A 69 13.14 5.36 29.29
N PRO A 70 12.29 4.93 30.25
CA PRO A 70 10.94 4.46 29.93
C PRO A 70 10.05 5.57 29.34
N MET A 71 10.05 6.76 29.93
CA MET A 71 9.17 7.85 29.49
C MET A 71 9.53 8.38 28.09
N GLN A 72 10.82 8.58 27.80
CA GLN A 72 11.24 9.02 26.47
C GLN A 72 10.99 7.95 25.41
N SER A 73 11.23 6.67 25.74
CA SER A 73 10.96 5.56 24.84
C SER A 73 9.48 5.43 24.49
N ILE A 74 8.59 5.64 25.45
CA ILE A 74 7.13 5.62 25.21
C ILE A 74 6.72 6.79 24.29
N ILE A 75 7.22 8.00 24.55
CA ILE A 75 6.91 9.17 23.72
C ILE A 75 7.40 8.96 22.29
N VAL A 76 8.67 8.56 22.12
CA VAL A 76 9.26 8.28 20.80
C VAL A 76 8.54 7.14 20.10
N GLY A 77 8.12 6.11 20.84
CA GLY A 77 7.32 5.01 20.28
C GLY A 77 5.96 5.50 19.77
N LEU A 78 5.23 6.29 20.57
CA LEU A 78 3.91 6.81 20.20
C LEU A 78 3.98 7.81 19.03
N THR A 79 5.03 8.64 18.97
CA THR A 79 5.26 9.57 17.88
C THR A 79 5.96 8.94 16.68
N HIS A 80 6.31 7.66 16.73
CA HIS A 80 6.94 6.99 15.60
C HIS A 80 5.94 6.89 14.42
N PRO A 81 6.36 7.20 13.18
CA PRO A 81 5.49 7.13 11.99
C PRO A 81 4.74 5.81 11.82
N LEU A 82 5.36 4.68 12.22
CA LEU A 82 4.72 3.36 12.21
C LEU A 82 3.48 3.29 13.11
N CYS A 83 3.54 3.83 14.33
CA CYS A 83 2.42 3.81 15.26
C CYS A 83 1.26 4.64 14.73
N VAL A 84 1.55 5.80 14.13
CA VAL A 84 0.54 6.62 13.46
C VAL A 84 -0.07 5.90 12.26
N ALA A 85 0.72 5.18 11.46
CA ALA A 85 0.20 4.36 10.35
C ALA A 85 -0.73 3.22 10.83
N ILE A 86 -0.35 2.55 11.92
CA ILE A 86 -1.17 1.49 12.53
C ILE A 86 -2.47 2.07 13.07
N LEU A 87 -2.40 3.19 13.80
CA LEU A 87 -3.59 3.90 14.30
C LEU A 87 -4.50 4.33 13.16
N LEU A 88 -3.95 4.86 12.07
CA LEU A 88 -4.71 5.22 10.87
C LEU A 88 -5.44 4.00 10.31
N THR A 89 -4.77 2.86 10.18
CA THR A 89 -5.38 1.62 9.67
C THR A 89 -6.51 1.12 10.57
N ILE A 90 -6.28 1.10 11.89
CA ILE A 90 -7.27 0.61 12.86
C ILE A 90 -8.50 1.53 12.89
N THR A 91 -8.28 2.85 12.92
CA THR A 91 -9.37 3.82 12.94
C THR A 91 -10.19 3.77 11.66
N THR A 92 -9.56 3.82 10.50
CA THR A 92 -10.25 3.74 9.19
C THR A 92 -10.94 2.39 8.98
N GLY A 93 -10.30 1.28 9.38
CA GLY A 93 -10.90 -0.05 9.34
C GLY A 93 -12.12 -0.18 10.26
N TYR A 94 -12.05 0.36 11.47
CA TYR A 94 -13.18 0.41 12.40
C TYR A 94 -14.35 1.22 11.82
N PHE A 95 -14.09 2.44 11.34
CA PHE A 95 -15.13 3.26 10.73
C PHE A 95 -15.71 2.62 9.46
N SER A 96 -14.90 1.90 8.67
CA SER A 96 -15.39 1.10 7.56
C SER A 96 -16.40 0.05 8.03
N GLY A 97 -16.13 -0.65 9.14
CA GLY A 97 -17.07 -1.60 9.76
C GLY A 97 -18.36 -0.93 10.23
N VAL A 98 -18.25 0.24 10.86
CA VAL A 98 -19.43 1.01 11.32
C VAL A 98 -20.30 1.46 10.15
N VAL A 99 -19.71 1.92 9.04
CA VAL A 99 -20.46 2.31 7.84
C VAL A 99 -21.13 1.12 7.17
N ILE A 100 -20.53 -0.08 7.20
CA ILE A 100 -21.20 -1.31 6.77
C ILE A 100 -22.47 -1.54 7.58
N CYS A 101 -22.44 -1.37 8.91
CA CYS A 101 -23.63 -1.48 9.76
C CYS A 101 -24.71 -0.46 9.41
N PHE A 102 -24.34 0.81 9.18
CA PHE A 102 -25.30 1.83 8.75
C PHE A 102 -25.92 1.51 7.39
N SER A 103 -25.10 1.04 6.44
CA SER A 103 -25.56 0.67 5.11
C SER A 103 -26.49 -0.56 5.17
N GLN A 104 -26.22 -1.50 6.08
CA GLN A 104 -27.08 -2.64 6.38
C GLN A 104 -28.44 -2.20 6.95
N GLU A 105 -28.47 -1.22 7.85
CA GLU A 105 -29.73 -0.71 8.39
C GLU A 105 -30.52 0.08 7.34
N ASN A 106 -29.85 0.90 6.51
CA ASN A 106 -30.49 1.57 5.38
C ASN A 106 -31.14 0.57 4.41
N GLN A 107 -30.45 -0.55 4.12
CA GLN A 107 -31.00 -1.62 3.30
C GLN A 107 -32.24 -2.26 3.95
N ARG A 108 -32.23 -2.49 5.27
CA ARG A 108 -33.41 -3.03 5.99
C ARG A 108 -34.59 -2.08 5.97
N ILE A 109 -34.34 -0.79 6.18
CA ILE A 109 -35.38 0.25 6.10
C ILE A 109 -36.00 0.23 4.70
N PHE A 110 -35.17 0.20 3.66
CA PHE A 110 -35.64 0.12 2.29
C PHE A 110 -36.47 -1.13 2.00
N TYR A 111 -36.08 -2.30 2.54
CA TYR A 111 -36.87 -3.54 2.45
C TYR A 111 -38.23 -3.44 3.17
N ARG A 112 -38.30 -2.75 4.31
CA ARG A 112 -39.58 -2.52 5.00
C ARG A 112 -40.54 -1.66 4.18
N PHE A 113 -40.02 -0.71 3.40
CA PHE A 113 -40.84 0.15 2.54
C PHE A 113 -41.25 -0.52 1.21
N HIS A 114 -40.57 -1.57 0.78
CA HIS A 114 -40.85 -2.27 -0.49
C HIS A 114 -40.99 -3.79 -0.30
N PRO A 115 -42.04 -4.24 0.41
CA PRO A 115 -42.23 -5.67 0.73
C PRO A 115 -42.46 -6.55 -0.51
N ASP A 116 -42.89 -5.97 -1.62
CA ASP A 116 -43.16 -6.68 -2.87
C ASP A 116 -41.89 -7.14 -3.59
N ILE A 117 -40.74 -6.53 -3.29
CA ILE A 117 -39.47 -6.81 -3.97
C ILE A 117 -38.67 -7.83 -3.13
N LYS A 118 -38.65 -9.08 -3.60
CA LYS A 118 -37.83 -10.15 -3.00
C LYS A 118 -36.37 -10.02 -3.43
N TYR A 119 -35.63 -9.09 -2.84
CA TYR A 119 -34.23 -8.79 -3.19
C TYR A 119 -33.26 -9.98 -3.07
N GLN A 120 -33.54 -10.97 -2.21
CA GLN A 120 -32.74 -12.22 -2.14
C GLN A 120 -32.77 -13.04 -3.45
N GLN A 121 -33.72 -12.76 -4.35
CA GLN A 121 -33.83 -13.38 -5.66
C GLN A 121 -33.15 -12.56 -6.76
N PHE A 122 -32.82 -11.29 -6.49
CA PHE A 122 -32.24 -10.38 -7.47
C PHE A 122 -30.71 -10.39 -7.37
N ILE A 123 -30.09 -11.39 -8.00
CA ILE A 123 -28.65 -11.48 -8.16
C ILE A 123 -28.30 -10.81 -9.48
N LEU A 124 -27.32 -9.90 -9.49
CA LEU A 124 -26.84 -9.31 -10.74
C LEU A 124 -26.14 -10.38 -11.58
N ASP A 125 -26.37 -10.33 -12.88
CA ASP A 125 -25.67 -11.19 -13.83
C ASP A 125 -24.17 -10.90 -13.77
N ASP A 126 -23.40 -11.95 -13.48
CA ASP A 126 -21.96 -11.89 -13.34
C ASP A 126 -21.29 -12.97 -14.21
N ILE A 127 -20.40 -12.53 -15.08
CA ILE A 127 -19.59 -13.40 -15.94
C ILE A 127 -18.75 -14.36 -15.08
N GLY A 128 -18.25 -13.89 -13.94
CA GLY A 128 -17.47 -14.71 -13.01
C GLY A 128 -18.28 -15.89 -12.45
N PHE A 129 -19.56 -15.67 -12.13
CA PHE A 129 -20.46 -16.73 -11.65
C PHE A 129 -20.89 -17.70 -12.74
N THR A 130 -20.81 -17.27 -14.01
CA THR A 130 -21.07 -18.13 -15.17
C THR A 130 -19.87 -19.02 -15.48
N LEU A 131 -18.65 -18.49 -15.34
CA LEU A 131 -17.41 -19.19 -15.66
C LEU A 131 -17.00 -20.19 -14.57
N MET A 132 -17.25 -19.87 -13.30
CA MET A 132 -16.77 -20.66 -12.16
C MET A 132 -17.92 -21.31 -11.38
N PRO A 133 -17.76 -22.58 -10.95
CA PRO A 133 -18.77 -23.25 -10.13
C PRO A 133 -18.84 -22.66 -8.72
N PHE A 134 -20.03 -22.70 -8.13
CA PHE A 134 -20.21 -22.33 -6.73
C PHE A 134 -19.57 -23.37 -5.81
N VAL A 135 -18.80 -22.90 -4.84
CA VAL A 135 -18.13 -23.73 -3.84
C VAL A 135 -18.37 -23.10 -2.49
N ASP A 136 -18.95 -23.84 -1.53
CA ASP A 136 -19.26 -23.35 -0.19
C ASP A 136 -18.17 -23.74 0.81
N ILE A 137 -17.02 -23.08 0.71
CA ILE A 137 -15.88 -23.28 1.64
C ILE A 137 -15.44 -21.94 2.20
N VAL A 138 -16.43 -21.23 2.76
CA VAL A 138 -16.35 -19.85 3.26
C VAL A 138 -15.22 -19.68 4.28
N GLN A 139 -15.09 -20.60 5.24
CA GLN A 139 -14.06 -20.53 6.28
C GLN A 139 -12.63 -20.71 5.73
N PHE A 140 -12.47 -21.53 4.68
CA PHE A 140 -11.17 -21.77 4.07
C PHE A 140 -10.64 -20.51 3.39
N ALA A 141 -11.49 -19.71 2.74
CA ALA A 141 -11.07 -18.44 2.15
C ALA A 141 -10.54 -17.45 3.18
N ASP A 142 -11.17 -17.36 4.35
CA ASP A 142 -10.71 -16.47 5.42
C ASP A 142 -9.37 -16.96 6.00
N ILE A 143 -9.20 -18.28 6.17
CA ILE A 143 -7.93 -18.89 6.57
C ILE A 143 -6.85 -18.67 5.49
N TYR A 144 -7.20 -18.81 4.21
CA TYR A 144 -6.32 -18.58 3.07
C TYR A 144 -5.81 -17.13 3.05
N LEU A 145 -6.71 -16.17 3.25
CA LEU A 145 -6.34 -14.77 3.40
C LEU A 145 -5.41 -14.56 4.60
N GLY A 146 -5.79 -15.05 5.77
CA GLY A 146 -4.99 -14.91 6.99
C GLY A 146 -3.60 -15.50 6.83
N ALA A 147 -3.49 -16.65 6.16
CA ALA A 147 -2.24 -17.32 5.90
C ALA A 147 -1.31 -16.47 5.02
N ILE A 148 -1.76 -15.87 3.92
CA ILE A 148 -0.88 -15.02 3.10
C ILE A 148 -0.49 -13.73 3.80
N ILE A 149 -1.40 -13.10 4.54
CA ILE A 149 -1.08 -11.89 5.31
C ILE A 149 0.00 -12.21 6.33
N ILE A 150 -0.21 -13.25 7.15
CA ILE A 150 0.76 -13.65 8.17
C ILE A 150 2.05 -14.07 7.49
N ILE A 151 2.03 -15.04 6.57
CA ILE A 151 3.25 -15.59 5.98
C ILE A 151 4.02 -14.51 5.23
N CYS A 152 3.43 -13.77 4.30
CA CYS A 152 4.19 -12.81 3.50
C CYS A 152 4.64 -11.59 4.29
N LEU A 153 3.79 -11.05 5.17
CA LEU A 153 4.11 -9.82 5.90
C LEU A 153 5.04 -10.12 7.08
N VAL A 154 4.76 -11.16 7.86
CA VAL A 154 5.60 -11.55 9.01
C VAL A 154 6.96 -12.06 8.53
N PHE A 155 7.00 -12.95 7.55
CA PHE A 155 8.27 -13.48 7.03
C PHE A 155 9.15 -12.36 6.46
N ARG A 156 8.56 -11.45 5.68
CA ARG A 156 9.32 -10.33 5.11
C ARG A 156 9.75 -9.31 6.17
N PHE A 157 8.90 -9.06 7.16
CA PHE A 157 9.21 -8.15 8.27
C PHE A 157 10.38 -8.66 9.14
N PHE A 158 10.44 -9.97 9.43
CA PHE A 158 11.51 -10.51 10.28
C PHE A 158 12.86 -10.68 9.57
N ILE A 159 12.88 -10.74 8.24
CA ILE A 159 14.08 -11.12 7.48
C ILE A 159 14.76 -9.93 6.80
N THR A 160 14.06 -8.81 6.60
CA THR A 160 14.58 -7.68 5.81
C THR A 160 15.06 -6.49 6.65
N LYS A 161 16.14 -5.83 6.24
CA LYS A 161 16.63 -4.58 6.87
C LYS A 161 15.66 -3.41 6.70
N TYR A 162 14.85 -3.43 5.64
CA TYR A 162 13.82 -2.42 5.34
C TYR A 162 12.50 -2.60 6.11
N ARG A 163 12.46 -3.49 7.10
CA ARG A 163 11.24 -3.99 7.73
C ARG A 163 10.29 -2.92 8.26
N LEU A 164 10.79 -1.92 8.99
CA LEU A 164 9.96 -0.88 9.58
C LEU A 164 9.37 0.05 8.51
N ILE A 165 10.14 0.32 7.46
CA ILE A 165 9.71 1.18 6.35
C ILE A 165 8.65 0.47 5.52
N ILE A 166 8.85 -0.80 5.16
CA ILE A 166 7.85 -1.61 4.45
C ILE A 166 6.57 -1.69 5.26
N LEU A 167 6.67 -2.00 6.56
CA LEU A 167 5.51 -2.15 7.43
C LEU A 167 4.73 -0.84 7.57
N ARG A 168 5.46 0.28 7.72
CA ARG A 168 4.88 1.61 7.77
C ARG A 168 4.11 1.94 6.49
N ARG A 169 4.74 1.79 5.32
CA ARG A 169 4.11 2.04 4.02
C ARG A 169 2.89 1.16 3.80
N TYR A 170 2.98 -0.12 4.20
CA TYR A 170 1.85 -1.05 4.12
C TYR A 170 0.66 -0.57 4.92
N PHE A 171 0.84 -0.25 6.21
CA PHE A 171 -0.24 0.25 7.05
C PHE A 171 -0.80 1.60 6.55
N THR A 172 0.06 2.53 6.11
CA THR A 172 -0.41 3.79 5.54
C THR A 172 -1.30 3.57 4.32
N LEU A 173 -0.88 2.74 3.36
CA LEU A 173 -1.69 2.45 2.18
C LEU A 173 -2.95 1.68 2.52
N MET A 174 -2.89 0.74 3.45
CA MET A 174 -4.06 0.00 3.91
C MET A 174 -5.09 0.93 4.54
N GLY A 175 -4.66 1.89 5.38
CA GLY A 175 -5.55 2.90 5.96
C GLY A 175 -6.18 3.82 4.91
N VAL A 176 -5.42 4.24 3.90
CA VAL A 176 -5.97 5.03 2.77
C VAL A 176 -6.99 4.23 1.98
N LEU A 177 -6.73 2.96 1.68
CA LEU A 177 -7.68 2.10 0.99
C LEU A 177 -8.96 1.89 1.82
N PHE A 178 -8.85 1.68 3.14
CA PHE A 178 -10.04 1.62 4.00
C PHE A 178 -10.82 2.94 4.05
N ALA A 179 -10.15 4.09 3.99
CA ALA A 179 -10.82 5.38 3.89
C ALA A 179 -11.59 5.54 2.56
N ILE A 180 -11.03 5.11 1.43
CA ILE A 180 -11.74 5.09 0.14
C ILE A 180 -12.96 4.15 0.23
N ARG A 181 -12.78 2.99 0.86
CA ARG A 181 -13.85 2.01 1.07
C ARG A 181 -15.01 2.53 1.90
N LEU A 182 -14.72 3.33 2.92
CA LEU A 182 -15.74 4.01 3.73
C LEU A 182 -16.74 4.75 2.82
N VAL A 183 -16.23 5.47 1.82
CA VAL A 183 -17.05 6.25 0.88
C VAL A 183 -17.78 5.32 -0.09
N CYS A 184 -17.09 4.35 -0.67
CA CYS A 184 -17.69 3.43 -1.65
C CYS A 184 -18.87 2.63 -1.08
N VAL A 185 -18.69 2.04 0.11
CA VAL A 185 -19.73 1.21 0.75
C VAL A 185 -20.94 2.05 1.16
N TYR A 186 -20.72 3.28 1.63
CA TYR A 186 -21.82 4.16 2.00
C TYR A 186 -22.67 4.59 0.79
N LEU A 187 -22.00 4.91 -0.33
CA LEU A 187 -22.66 5.44 -1.51
C LEU A 187 -23.41 4.37 -2.30
N THR A 188 -22.95 3.12 -2.27
CA THR A 188 -23.48 2.07 -3.16
C THR A 188 -23.75 0.79 -2.40
N ILE A 189 -25.00 0.34 -2.45
CA ILE A 189 -25.46 -0.92 -1.85
C ILE A 189 -25.76 -1.89 -2.99
N LEU A 190 -25.10 -3.05 -2.99
CA LEU A 190 -25.36 -4.13 -3.96
C LEU A 190 -26.14 -5.27 -3.28
N PRO A 191 -27.00 -6.00 -4.02
CA PRO A 191 -27.67 -7.18 -3.49
C PRO A 191 -26.69 -8.34 -3.30
N ASP A 192 -26.89 -9.14 -2.26
CA ASP A 192 -25.97 -10.22 -1.88
C ASP A 192 -26.17 -11.47 -2.76
N PRO A 193 -25.12 -11.96 -3.45
CA PRO A 193 -25.18 -13.20 -4.19
C PRO A 193 -25.12 -14.47 -3.34
N SER A 194 -24.72 -14.38 -2.06
CA SER A 194 -24.48 -15.55 -1.20
C SER A 194 -25.73 -16.15 -0.55
N ARG A 195 -26.88 -15.45 -0.59
CA ARG A 195 -28.16 -15.85 0.03
C ARG A 195 -28.09 -16.14 1.54
N VAL A 196 -27.01 -15.76 2.20
CA VAL A 196 -26.81 -15.93 3.65
C VAL A 196 -27.51 -14.79 4.40
N GLU A 197 -28.08 -15.09 5.57
CA GLU A 197 -28.68 -14.08 6.43
C GLU A 197 -27.62 -13.30 7.23
N THR A 198 -27.87 -12.01 7.46
CA THR A 198 -26.98 -11.16 8.24
C THR A 198 -26.96 -11.56 9.71
N THR A 199 -25.79 -11.57 10.35
CA THR A 199 -25.67 -11.74 11.81
C THR A 199 -25.71 -10.42 12.59
N VAL A 200 -25.76 -9.29 11.88
CA VAL A 200 -25.64 -7.93 12.45
C VAL A 200 -26.95 -7.49 13.12
N ASN A 201 -27.13 -7.67 14.43
CA ASN A 201 -28.42 -7.42 15.08
C ASN A 201 -28.40 -6.34 16.18
N SER A 202 -27.22 -5.84 16.56
CA SER A 202 -27.06 -4.93 17.70
C SER A 202 -26.57 -3.52 17.33
N ASN A 203 -26.03 -2.78 18.30
CA ASN A 203 -25.57 -1.40 18.15
C ASN A 203 -24.52 -1.28 17.03
N PRO A 204 -24.67 -0.35 16.06
CA PRO A 204 -23.77 -0.22 14.90
C PRO A 204 -22.28 -0.08 15.26
N PHE A 205 -21.98 0.58 16.38
CA PHE A 205 -20.60 0.79 16.86
C PHE A 205 -19.93 -0.47 17.41
N LEU A 206 -20.71 -1.36 18.04
CA LEU A 206 -20.20 -2.63 18.57
C LEU A 206 -20.12 -3.67 17.45
N GLU A 207 -21.16 -3.71 16.62
CA GLU A 207 -21.20 -4.53 15.40
C GLU A 207 -20.05 -4.19 14.45
N GLY A 208 -19.72 -2.90 14.29
CA GLY A 208 -18.60 -2.47 13.46
C GLY A 208 -17.26 -3.07 13.93
N PHE A 209 -17.07 -3.24 15.24
CA PHE A 209 -15.91 -3.94 15.79
C PHE A 209 -15.93 -5.44 15.51
N TYR A 210 -17.09 -6.09 15.61
CA TYR A 210 -17.23 -7.52 15.28
C TYR A 210 -17.07 -7.82 13.78
N ILE A 211 -17.51 -6.92 12.92
CA ILE A 211 -17.29 -7.01 11.47
C ILE A 211 -15.80 -6.83 11.15
N MET A 212 -15.15 -5.83 11.77
CA MET A 212 -13.71 -5.61 11.58
C MET A 212 -12.86 -6.82 12.01
N THR A 213 -13.25 -7.51 13.09
CA THR A 213 -12.56 -8.71 13.57
C THR A 213 -12.95 -9.98 12.80
N GLY A 214 -13.92 -9.91 11.89
CA GLY A 214 -14.38 -11.06 11.10
C GLY A 214 -15.27 -12.04 11.86
N LEU A 215 -15.81 -11.65 13.03
CA LEU A 215 -16.72 -12.48 13.82
C LEU A 215 -18.15 -12.45 13.29
N HIS A 216 -18.59 -11.33 12.72
CA HIS A 216 -19.93 -11.14 12.18
C HIS A 216 -19.92 -10.90 10.67
N PHE A 217 -20.94 -11.42 9.99
CA PHE A 217 -21.08 -11.36 8.53
C PHE A 217 -22.14 -10.33 8.13
N SER A 218 -21.77 -9.47 7.16
CA SER A 218 -22.65 -8.51 6.53
C SER A 218 -23.01 -8.93 5.11
N THR A 219 -24.24 -8.61 4.70
CA THR A 219 -24.74 -8.87 3.33
C THR A 219 -24.54 -7.69 2.39
N VAL A 220 -24.28 -6.49 2.93
CA VAL A 220 -24.12 -5.25 2.14
C VAL A 220 -22.67 -5.02 1.68
N ASP A 221 -21.71 -5.73 2.28
CA ASP A 221 -20.30 -5.61 1.94
C ASP A 221 -19.94 -6.30 0.60
N LYS A 222 -20.35 -5.68 -0.51
CA LYS A 222 -20.24 -6.23 -1.88
C LYS A 222 -19.62 -5.25 -2.87
N LEU A 223 -19.16 -4.09 -2.41
CA LEU A 223 -18.43 -3.12 -3.20
C LEU A 223 -17.08 -2.78 -2.54
N PHE A 224 -16.03 -2.88 -3.34
CA PHE A 224 -14.63 -2.67 -3.00
C PHE A 224 -14.10 -3.57 -1.86
N SER A 225 -14.03 -4.88 -2.09
CA SER A 225 -13.66 -5.93 -1.12
C SER A 225 -12.34 -5.69 -0.35
N GLY A 226 -12.44 -5.65 0.98
CA GLY A 226 -11.29 -5.60 1.90
C GLY A 226 -10.32 -6.78 1.79
N HIS A 227 -10.85 -7.97 1.50
CA HIS A 227 -10.06 -9.18 1.34
C HIS A 227 -9.21 -9.10 0.06
N THR A 228 -9.85 -8.69 -1.04
CA THR A 228 -9.20 -8.52 -2.35
C THR A 228 -8.12 -7.43 -2.31
N MET A 229 -8.41 -6.27 -1.72
CA MET A 229 -7.41 -5.20 -1.65
C MET A 229 -6.21 -5.63 -0.80
N SER A 230 -6.41 -6.36 0.30
CA SER A 230 -5.34 -6.78 1.21
C SER A 230 -4.35 -7.72 0.52
N ILE A 231 -4.84 -8.76 -0.18
CA ILE A 231 -3.95 -9.69 -0.90
C ILE A 231 -3.26 -9.04 -2.08
N THR A 232 -3.95 -8.14 -2.78
CA THR A 232 -3.38 -7.40 -3.91
C THR A 232 -2.27 -6.48 -3.44
N LEU A 233 -2.49 -5.76 -2.32
CA LEU A 233 -1.49 -4.88 -1.73
C LEU A 233 -0.23 -5.65 -1.34
N ILE A 234 -0.38 -6.82 -0.72
CA ILE A 234 0.75 -7.70 -0.38
C ILE A 234 1.51 -8.12 -1.64
N ALA A 235 0.81 -8.49 -2.71
CA ALA A 235 1.44 -8.88 -3.98
C ALA A 235 2.29 -7.74 -4.55
N LEU A 236 1.75 -6.52 -4.54
CA LEU A 236 2.43 -5.31 -5.02
C LEU A 236 3.67 -4.99 -4.20
N PHE A 237 3.55 -4.97 -2.86
CA PHE A 237 4.70 -4.83 -1.97
C PHE A 237 5.73 -5.93 -2.19
N TRP A 238 5.27 -7.17 -2.40
CA TRP A 238 6.17 -8.27 -2.57
C TRP A 238 7.00 -8.12 -3.85
N SER A 239 6.32 -7.82 -4.95
CA SER A 239 6.92 -7.54 -6.26
C SER A 239 7.90 -6.37 -6.20
N HIS A 240 7.46 -5.23 -5.65
CA HIS A 240 8.23 -3.99 -5.60
C HIS A 240 9.55 -4.16 -4.82
N TYR A 241 9.48 -4.76 -3.63
CA TYR A 241 10.67 -4.91 -2.80
C TYR A 241 11.50 -6.14 -3.16
N SER A 242 10.99 -7.12 -3.91
CA SER A 242 11.76 -8.34 -4.22
C SER A 242 13.01 -8.05 -5.03
N GLY A 243 13.03 -6.96 -5.79
CA GLY A 243 14.19 -6.54 -6.56
C GLY A 243 15.20 -5.67 -5.78
N ARG A 244 14.79 -5.02 -4.68
CA ARG A 244 15.65 -4.10 -3.89
C ARG A 244 16.22 -4.76 -2.64
N VAL A 245 15.46 -5.66 -2.04
CA VAL A 245 15.86 -6.42 -0.84
C VAL A 245 15.56 -7.89 -1.08
N PRO A 246 16.39 -8.58 -1.90
CA PRO A 246 16.21 -10.00 -2.17
C PRO A 246 16.43 -10.81 -0.88
N ILE A 247 15.52 -11.73 -0.59
CA ILE A 247 15.68 -12.70 0.51
C ILE A 247 16.57 -13.86 0.06
N ILE A 248 16.43 -14.25 -1.22
CA ILE A 248 17.13 -15.35 -1.86
C ILE A 248 17.72 -14.81 -3.17
N ASP A 249 19.01 -15.03 -3.38
CA ASP A 249 19.76 -14.60 -4.58
C ASP A 249 19.56 -15.51 -5.79
N PHE A 250 18.35 -16.04 -5.97
CA PHE A 250 18.04 -16.95 -7.06
C PHE A 250 17.13 -16.25 -8.08
N ASN A 251 17.75 -15.58 -9.05
CA ASN A 251 17.07 -14.96 -10.20
C ASN A 251 17.45 -15.69 -11.50
N PRO A 252 16.70 -16.74 -11.90
CA PRO A 252 16.93 -17.42 -13.17
C PRO A 252 16.50 -16.59 -14.39
N PHE A 253 15.58 -15.63 -14.21
CA PHE A 253 15.10 -14.74 -15.26
C PHE A 253 15.44 -13.29 -14.89
N ASN A 254 16.47 -12.73 -15.50
CA ASN A 254 16.88 -11.33 -15.29
C ASN A 254 16.09 -10.39 -16.23
N TRP A 255 14.78 -10.61 -16.35
CA TRP A 255 13.93 -9.85 -17.26
C TRP A 255 13.50 -8.54 -16.60
N LYS A 256 14.11 -7.43 -17.03
CA LYS A 256 13.65 -6.08 -16.68
C LYS A 256 12.53 -5.68 -17.64
N TRP A 257 11.27 -5.73 -17.20
CA TRP A 257 10.23 -4.95 -17.86
C TRP A 257 10.47 -3.48 -17.50
N VAL A 258 11.14 -2.74 -18.37
CA VAL A 258 11.34 -1.30 -18.21
C VAL A 258 10.18 -0.60 -18.91
N THR A 259 9.21 -0.12 -18.16
CA THR A 259 8.25 0.87 -18.63
C THR A 259 8.94 2.23 -18.68
N SER A 260 8.89 2.93 -19.83
CA SER A 260 9.55 4.24 -20.04
C SER A 260 9.14 5.36 -19.05
N TYR A 261 8.08 5.17 -18.26
CA TYR A 261 7.49 6.21 -17.42
C TYR A 261 7.40 5.88 -15.91
N GLY A 262 7.98 4.77 -15.45
CA GLY A 262 7.91 4.43 -14.03
C GLY A 262 8.40 3.02 -13.74
N TYR A 263 9.22 2.92 -12.70
CA TYR A 263 9.78 1.76 -12.00
C TYR A 263 9.78 0.40 -12.73
N PRO A 264 10.95 -0.24 -12.93
CA PRO A 264 10.98 -1.57 -13.51
C PRO A 264 10.43 -2.61 -12.52
N LEU A 265 9.23 -3.13 -12.77
CA LEU A 265 8.70 -4.33 -12.11
C LEU A 265 9.57 -5.53 -12.52
N LYS A 266 10.60 -5.81 -11.72
CA LYS A 266 11.42 -7.03 -11.89
C LYS A 266 10.60 -8.23 -11.41
N ILE A 267 10.21 -9.09 -12.34
CA ILE A 267 9.50 -10.33 -12.00
C ILE A 267 10.53 -11.35 -11.49
N THR A 268 10.62 -11.48 -10.17
CA THR A 268 11.38 -12.55 -9.51
C THR A 268 10.50 -13.80 -9.37
N LEU A 269 11.11 -14.99 -9.21
CA LEU A 269 10.34 -16.22 -8.97
C LEU A 269 9.46 -16.13 -7.71
N THR A 270 9.95 -15.45 -6.67
CA THR A 270 9.18 -15.25 -5.43
C THR A 270 7.98 -14.34 -5.68
N SER A 271 8.13 -13.30 -6.52
CA SER A 271 7.02 -12.46 -6.94
C SER A 271 6.00 -13.24 -7.78
N LEU A 272 6.46 -14.08 -8.70
CA LEU A 272 5.58 -14.93 -9.50
C LEU A 272 4.75 -15.87 -8.61
N TYR A 273 5.38 -16.53 -7.63
CA TYR A 273 4.68 -17.40 -6.69
C TYR A 273 3.59 -16.66 -5.90
N VAL A 274 3.90 -15.46 -5.39
CA VAL A 274 2.92 -14.64 -4.66
C VAL A 274 1.78 -14.21 -5.58
N TRP A 275 2.06 -13.80 -6.82
CA TRP A 275 1.01 -13.47 -7.78
C TRP A 275 0.11 -14.64 -8.11
N VAL A 276 0.66 -15.84 -8.33
CA VAL A 276 -0.14 -17.06 -8.56
C VAL A 276 -1.08 -17.32 -7.38
N TYR A 277 -0.57 -17.20 -6.15
CA TYR A 277 -1.39 -17.34 -4.95
C TYR A 277 -2.52 -16.29 -4.90
N VAL A 278 -2.20 -15.03 -5.19
CA VAL A 278 -3.18 -13.93 -5.17
C VAL A 278 -4.26 -14.11 -6.24
N MET A 279 -3.89 -14.55 -7.45
CA MET A 279 -4.85 -14.90 -8.51
C MET A 279 -5.80 -16.01 -8.09
N ILE A 280 -5.29 -17.05 -7.41
CA ILE A 280 -6.14 -18.12 -6.85
C ILE A 280 -7.09 -17.54 -5.81
N GLY A 281 -6.62 -16.63 -4.95
CA GLY A 281 -7.45 -15.91 -3.99
C GLY A 281 -8.59 -15.13 -4.63
N TRP A 282 -8.33 -14.39 -5.72
CA TRP A 282 -9.36 -13.67 -6.48
C TRP A 282 -10.42 -14.62 -7.03
N CYS A 283 -10.01 -15.74 -7.63
CA CYS A 283 -10.93 -16.76 -8.11
C CYS A 283 -11.78 -17.35 -6.98
N LEU A 284 -11.16 -17.66 -5.83
CA LEU A 284 -11.87 -18.20 -4.67
C LEU A 284 -12.97 -17.25 -4.17
N PHE A 285 -12.71 -15.94 -4.10
CA PHE A 285 -13.72 -14.97 -3.67
C PHE A 285 -14.93 -14.88 -4.60
N VAL A 286 -14.72 -15.03 -5.91
CA VAL A 286 -15.79 -15.10 -6.90
C VAL A 286 -16.54 -16.43 -6.82
N MET A 287 -15.83 -17.57 -6.69
CA MET A 287 -16.42 -18.91 -6.57
C MET A 287 -17.33 -19.06 -5.34
N LEU A 288 -16.94 -18.44 -4.23
CA LEU A 288 -17.74 -18.42 -2.99
C LEU A 288 -18.98 -17.53 -3.09
N ARG A 289 -19.15 -16.79 -4.19
CA ARG A 289 -20.21 -15.79 -4.36
C ARG A 289 -20.28 -14.83 -3.18
N ARG A 290 -19.12 -14.53 -2.57
CA ARG A 290 -19.03 -13.51 -1.51
C ARG A 290 -18.96 -12.12 -2.11
N HIS A 291 -18.28 -11.98 -3.25
CA HIS A 291 -18.10 -10.74 -3.98
C HIS A 291 -18.38 -10.95 -5.46
N TYR A 292 -18.87 -9.91 -6.13
CA TYR A 292 -18.99 -9.91 -7.58
C TYR A 292 -17.61 -9.80 -8.24
N SER A 293 -17.45 -10.30 -9.47
CA SER A 293 -16.20 -10.18 -10.22
C SER A 293 -15.81 -8.71 -10.46
N VAL A 294 -16.80 -7.82 -10.67
CA VAL A 294 -16.58 -6.38 -10.80
C VAL A 294 -16.03 -5.76 -9.52
N ASP A 295 -16.44 -6.26 -8.36
CA ASP A 295 -15.93 -5.82 -7.06
C ASP A 295 -14.44 -6.18 -6.93
N VAL A 296 -14.10 -7.44 -7.24
CA VAL A 296 -12.71 -7.90 -7.24
C VAL A 296 -11.86 -7.06 -8.22
N PHE A 297 -12.36 -6.81 -9.42
CA PHE A 297 -11.67 -6.02 -10.44
C PHE A 297 -11.43 -4.56 -10.01
N LEU A 298 -12.45 -3.88 -9.48
CA LEU A 298 -12.30 -2.53 -8.94
C LEU A 298 -11.34 -2.49 -7.76
N GLY A 299 -11.41 -3.49 -6.88
CA GLY A 299 -10.49 -3.73 -5.78
C GLY A 299 -9.03 -3.71 -6.24
N VAL A 300 -8.73 -4.46 -7.30
CA VAL A 300 -7.39 -4.54 -7.88
C VAL A 300 -6.95 -3.20 -8.48
N ILE A 301 -7.79 -2.57 -9.31
CA ILE A 301 -7.43 -1.31 -9.98
C ILE A 301 -7.13 -0.21 -8.98
N ILE A 302 -8.04 0.03 -8.02
CA ILE A 302 -7.87 1.09 -7.03
C ILE A 302 -6.62 0.82 -6.19
N CYS A 303 -6.37 -0.45 -5.82
CA CYS A 303 -5.17 -0.84 -5.08
C CYS A 303 -3.88 -0.53 -5.86
N VAL A 304 -3.82 -0.91 -7.15
CA VAL A 304 -2.67 -0.62 -8.02
C VAL A 304 -2.48 0.88 -8.19
N VAL A 305 -3.54 1.64 -8.47
CA VAL A 305 -3.46 3.09 -8.65
C VAL A 305 -2.96 3.78 -7.38
N VAL A 306 -3.51 3.43 -6.21
CA VAL A 306 -3.07 4.01 -4.92
C VAL A 306 -1.62 3.65 -4.63
N PHE A 307 -1.21 2.41 -4.91
CA PHE A 307 0.16 1.96 -4.72
C PHE A 307 1.16 2.70 -5.62
N GLU A 308 0.90 2.77 -6.93
CA GLU A 308 1.75 3.45 -7.91
C GLU A 308 1.79 4.96 -7.67
N TRP A 309 0.64 5.55 -7.37
CA TRP A 309 0.55 6.97 -7.04
C TRP A 309 1.39 7.29 -5.81
N TYR A 310 1.28 6.50 -4.75
CA TYR A 310 2.08 6.69 -3.54
C TYR A 310 3.59 6.59 -3.82
N HIS A 311 4.03 5.52 -4.48
CA HIS A 311 5.46 5.30 -4.75
C HIS A 311 6.05 6.33 -5.71
N SER A 312 5.27 6.83 -6.67
CA SER A 312 5.67 7.93 -7.54
C SER A 312 5.71 9.26 -6.79
N TYR A 313 4.72 9.50 -5.91
CA TYR A 313 4.59 10.76 -5.19
C TYR A 313 5.71 10.96 -4.17
N ILE A 314 6.11 9.93 -3.42
CA ILE A 314 7.18 10.03 -2.40
C ILE A 314 8.50 10.56 -2.99
N LEU A 315 8.84 10.24 -4.24
CA LEU A 315 10.05 10.77 -4.87
C LEU A 315 9.99 12.27 -5.17
N THR A 316 8.79 12.78 -5.41
CA THR A 316 8.56 14.19 -5.74
C THR A 316 8.16 15.02 -4.51
N SER A 317 7.99 14.38 -3.36
CA SER A 317 7.48 15.03 -2.14
C SER A 317 8.37 16.19 -1.66
N CYS A 318 9.68 16.13 -1.91
CA CYS A 318 10.65 17.18 -1.59
C CYS A 318 10.50 18.45 -2.44
N THR A 319 9.85 18.37 -3.61
CA THR A 319 9.81 19.47 -4.60
C THR A 319 8.95 20.66 -4.15
N ARG A 320 7.90 20.42 -3.36
CA ARG A 320 6.94 21.45 -2.95
C ARG A 320 6.78 21.52 -1.43
N LYS A 321 6.71 22.74 -0.90
CA LYS A 321 6.49 23.01 0.53
C LYS A 321 4.98 23.09 0.83
N ASN A 322 4.35 21.93 1.00
CA ASN A 322 2.96 21.79 1.41
C ASN A 322 2.85 21.00 2.72
N THR A 323 1.75 21.16 3.47
CA THR A 323 1.50 20.39 4.71
C THR A 323 1.46 18.88 4.47
N LEU A 324 0.85 18.44 3.35
CA LEU A 324 0.84 17.05 2.92
C LEU A 324 2.26 16.53 2.65
N ASN A 325 3.10 17.34 2.01
CA ASN A 325 4.48 16.95 1.72
C ASN A 325 5.32 16.88 3.00
N ALA A 326 5.12 17.83 3.93
CA ALA A 326 5.75 17.77 5.24
C ALA A 326 5.34 16.50 6.00
N PHE A 327 4.06 16.11 5.94
CA PHE A 327 3.58 14.86 6.53
C PHE A 327 4.21 13.63 5.87
N ILE A 328 4.27 13.57 4.54
CA ILE A 328 4.88 12.43 3.83
C ILE A 328 6.39 12.34 4.10
N MET A 329 7.09 13.48 4.14
CA MET A 329 8.51 13.51 4.49
C MET A 329 8.75 13.07 5.94
N TRP A 330 7.91 13.49 6.87
CA TRP A 330 7.95 13.01 8.25
C TRP A 330 7.66 11.51 8.33
N MET A 331 6.65 11.04 7.59
CA MET A 331 6.35 9.62 7.48
C MET A 331 7.55 8.84 6.94
N GLU A 332 8.33 9.40 6.03
CA GLU A 332 9.44 8.74 5.35
C GLU A 332 10.84 9.13 5.85
N GLN A 333 10.95 9.78 7.01
CA GLN A 333 12.20 10.34 7.54
C GLN A 333 13.39 9.35 7.60
N ASP A 334 13.10 8.05 7.83
CA ASP A 334 14.13 7.00 7.98
C ASP A 334 14.40 6.20 6.70
N ALA A 335 13.80 6.59 5.57
CA ALA A 335 13.85 5.82 4.34
C ALA A 335 15.06 6.23 3.48
N PRO A 336 16.04 5.35 3.26
CA PRO A 336 17.22 5.66 2.45
C PRO A 336 16.95 5.70 0.95
N ASP A 337 15.79 5.21 0.48
CA ASP A 337 15.38 5.25 -0.93
C ASP A 337 14.80 6.62 -1.36
N ILE A 338 14.58 7.54 -0.41
CA ILE A 338 13.99 8.85 -0.67
C ILE A 338 15.07 9.93 -0.57
N PRO A 339 15.19 10.83 -1.56
CA PRO A 339 16.14 11.92 -1.49
C PRO A 339 15.72 12.92 -0.42
N HIS A 340 16.49 13.05 0.66
CA HIS A 340 16.23 14.03 1.73
C HIS A 340 16.69 15.44 1.36
N GLU A 341 17.59 15.57 0.38
CA GLU A 341 18.12 16.84 -0.12
C GLU A 341 18.09 16.86 -1.66
N MET A 342 17.67 17.98 -2.25
CA MET A 342 17.76 18.21 -3.70
C MET A 342 19.05 18.95 -4.02
N TYR A 343 19.94 18.33 -4.77
CA TYR A 343 21.12 18.98 -5.34
C TYR A 343 20.72 19.68 -6.64
N TYR A 344 20.66 21.00 -6.59
CA TYR A 344 20.43 21.85 -7.76
C TYR A 344 21.78 22.13 -8.42
N PHE A 345 22.07 21.48 -9.56
CA PHE A 345 23.19 21.88 -10.40
C PHE A 345 22.74 22.96 -11.38
N LYS A 346 23.41 24.10 -11.36
CA LYS A 346 23.28 25.15 -12.38
C LYS A 346 23.94 24.64 -13.65
N GLN A 347 23.24 24.69 -14.79
CA GLN A 347 23.87 24.45 -16.08
C GLN A 347 24.82 25.62 -16.37
N GLU A 348 26.10 25.48 -16.05
CA GLU A 348 27.13 26.30 -16.67
C GLU A 348 27.31 25.79 -18.10
N ILE A 349 26.52 26.33 -19.02
CA ILE A 349 26.88 26.23 -20.44
C ILE A 349 28.19 27.01 -20.58
N PRO A 350 29.32 26.38 -20.96
CA PRO A 350 30.52 27.14 -21.26
C PRO A 350 30.20 28.05 -22.43
N LEU A 351 30.26 29.37 -22.22
CA LEU A 351 30.06 30.41 -23.24
C LEU A 351 31.08 30.33 -24.39
N GLU A 352 32.01 29.37 -24.38
CA GLU A 352 33.04 29.19 -25.41
C GLU A 352 32.58 28.43 -26.67
N SER A 353 31.35 27.92 -26.72
CA SER A 353 30.83 27.23 -27.92
C SER A 353 30.03 28.12 -28.89
N LEU A 354 29.99 29.43 -28.67
CA LEU A 354 29.36 30.43 -29.57
C LEU A 354 30.37 31.23 -30.40
N GLN A 355 31.54 30.66 -30.70
CA GLN A 355 32.33 31.12 -31.85
C GLN A 355 31.90 30.35 -33.10
N ILE A 356 30.88 30.91 -33.75
CA ILE A 356 30.57 30.63 -35.15
C ILE A 356 31.78 31.08 -35.97
N ASN A 357 32.48 30.13 -36.58
CA ASN A 357 33.27 30.37 -37.79
C ASN A 357 32.41 30.03 -38.99
#